data_AF-S8CTL7-F1
#
_entry.id   AF-S8CTL7-F1
#
_cell.length_a   1.000
_cell.length_b   1.000
_cell.length_c   1.000
_cell.angle_alpha   90.00
_cell.angle_beta   90.00
_cell.angle_gamma   90.00
#
_symmetry.space_group_name_H-M   'P 1'
#
loop_
_entity.id
_entity.type
_entity.pdbx_description
1 polymer ?
#
loop_
_entity_poly.entity_id
_entity_poly.type
_entity_poly.pdbx_seq_one_letter_code
_entity_poly.pdbx_strand_id
1 'polypeptide(L)'
;ISDDEDADIRDIFQEAHDFVHQVEQIDGKVLVHCFEGKSRSATLVLSYLMLRKGFKMAEAWKALKRVHRRAQPNDGFARILLSLDETLHGKVSMEWQQRRPAMKVCPICGKNAGLSSSSLKLHLQKAHKKLSAGSVDTAMNMEIQKALDALGI
;
A
#
# COMPACT_ATOMS: atom_id res chain seq x y z
N ILE A 1 -18.12 0.63 -5.82
CA ILE A 1 -16.65 0.80 -6.05
C ILE A 1 -15.92 -0.54 -5.94
N SER A 2 -15.06 -0.82 -6.92
CA SER A 2 -14.15 -1.98 -6.92
C SER A 2 -13.01 -1.79 -5.91
N ASP A 3 -12.33 -2.86 -5.52
CA ASP A 3 -11.26 -2.84 -4.53
C ASP A 3 -9.86 -2.79 -5.19
N ASP A 4 -9.73 -1.96 -6.22
CA ASP A 4 -8.51 -1.79 -7.00
C ASP A 4 -7.75 -0.53 -6.56
N GLU A 5 -6.42 -0.52 -6.75
CA GLU A 5 -5.57 0.62 -6.35
C GLU A 5 -5.80 1.88 -7.19
N ASP A 6 -6.38 1.73 -8.39
CA ASP A 6 -6.71 2.83 -9.30
C ASP A 6 -8.16 3.30 -9.14
N ALA A 7 -8.96 2.60 -8.32
CA ALA A 7 -10.34 3.01 -8.06
C ALA A 7 -10.35 4.26 -7.16
N ASP A 8 -11.21 5.22 -7.49
CA ASP A 8 -11.48 6.34 -6.60
C ASP A 8 -12.66 6.00 -5.68
N ILE A 9 -12.41 5.95 -4.38
CA ILE A 9 -13.44 5.71 -3.36
C ILE A 9 -14.00 7.01 -2.77
N ARG A 10 -13.42 8.17 -3.09
CA ARG A 10 -13.83 9.46 -2.52
C ARG A 10 -15.25 9.85 -2.93
N ASP A 11 -15.70 9.41 -4.11
CA ASP A 11 -17.01 9.73 -4.66
C ASP A 11 -18.17 9.34 -3.73
N ILE A 12 -17.98 8.33 -2.86
CA ILE A 12 -19.01 7.86 -1.92
C ILE A 12 -18.86 8.43 -0.50
N PHE A 13 -17.81 9.21 -0.22
CA PHE A 13 -17.52 9.66 1.14
C PHE A 13 -18.64 10.54 1.68
N GLN A 14 -19.06 11.56 0.92
CA GLN A 14 -20.06 12.51 1.40
C GLN A 14 -21.38 11.81 1.74
N GLU A 15 -21.94 11.07 0.79
CA GLU A 15 -23.21 10.35 0.98
C GLU A 15 -23.15 9.37 2.16
N ALA A 16 -22.09 8.57 2.25
CA ALA A 16 -21.96 7.59 3.31
C ALA A 16 -21.72 8.24 4.68
N HIS A 17 -20.93 9.32 4.75
CA HIS A 17 -20.68 10.04 6.00
C HIS A 17 -21.94 10.71 6.51
N ASP A 18 -22.76 11.26 5.63
CA ASP A 18 -24.03 11.88 5.99
C ASP A 18 -25.02 10.84 6.51
N PHE A 19 -25.10 9.66 5.88
CA PHE A 19 -25.92 8.55 6.40
C PHE A 19 -25.46 8.10 7.79
N VAL A 20 -24.14 7.88 7.99
CA VAL A 20 -23.60 7.49 9.30
C VAL A 20 -23.89 8.57 10.35
N HIS A 21 -23.70 9.84 10.00
CA HIS A 21 -23.94 10.95 10.92
C HIS A 21 -25.42 11.08 11.30
N GLN A 22 -26.34 10.96 10.35
CA GLN A 22 -27.78 11.01 10.61
C GLN A 22 -28.24 9.91 11.57
N VAL A 23 -27.76 8.68 11.37
CA VAL A 23 -28.08 7.56 12.27
C VAL A 23 -27.49 7.76 13.66
N GLU A 24 -26.28 8.35 13.76
CA GLU A 24 -25.68 8.68 15.06
C GLU A 24 -26.48 9.74 15.84
N GLN A 25 -27.07 10.74 15.16
CA GLN A 25 -27.89 11.78 15.82
C GLN A 25 -29.13 11.24 16.54
N ILE A 26 -29.62 10.07 16.13
CA ILE A 26 -30.77 9.39 16.73
C ILE A 26 -30.36 8.21 17.64
N ASP A 27 -29.09 8.16 18.04
CA ASP A 27 -28.51 7.06 18.85
C ASP A 27 -28.66 5.67 18.21
N GLY A 28 -28.70 5.64 16.87
CA GLY A 28 -28.76 4.42 16.07
C GLY A 28 -27.38 3.79 15.86
N LYS A 29 -27.36 2.62 15.21
CA LYS A 29 -26.12 1.88 14.90
C LYS A 29 -26.05 1.56 13.41
N VAL A 30 -24.89 1.78 12.80
CA VAL A 30 -24.61 1.47 11.40
C VAL A 30 -23.60 0.34 11.28
N LEU A 31 -23.89 -0.64 10.43
CA LEU A 31 -22.92 -1.63 9.97
C LEU A 31 -22.33 -1.19 8.62
N VAL A 32 -21.05 -0.81 8.62
CA VAL A 32 -20.29 -0.58 7.38
C VAL A 32 -19.56 -1.86 7.01
N HIS A 33 -19.90 -2.48 5.88
CA HIS A 33 -19.25 -3.70 5.41
C HIS A 33 -18.83 -3.61 3.93
N CYS A 34 -17.92 -4.50 3.55
CA CYS A 34 -17.59 -4.80 2.15
C CYS A 34 -17.44 -6.32 2.00
N PHE A 35 -16.94 -6.83 0.88
CA PHE A 35 -16.84 -8.28 0.66
C PHE A 35 -15.94 -8.99 1.68
N GLU A 36 -14.70 -8.53 1.85
CA GLU A 36 -13.76 -9.12 2.82
C GLU A 36 -13.74 -8.40 4.18
N GLY A 37 -14.38 -7.24 4.28
CA GLY A 37 -14.29 -6.38 5.45
C GLY A 37 -12.87 -5.81 5.71
N LYS A 38 -11.94 -5.88 4.74
CA LYS A 38 -10.54 -5.47 4.92
C LYS A 38 -10.23 -4.06 4.43
N SER A 39 -10.65 -3.74 3.20
CA SER A 39 -10.19 -2.55 2.48
C SER A 39 -11.28 -1.48 2.38
N ARG A 40 -12.23 -1.59 1.43
CA ARG A 40 -13.27 -0.56 1.19
C ARG A 40 -14.00 -0.06 2.45
N SER A 41 -14.52 -0.97 3.26
CA SER A 41 -15.24 -0.60 4.49
C SER A 41 -14.32 0.05 5.52
N ALA A 42 -13.07 -0.43 5.64
CA ALA A 42 -12.08 0.17 6.52
C ALA A 42 -11.73 1.59 6.08
N THR A 43 -11.53 1.80 4.77
CA THR A 43 -11.26 3.12 4.19
C THR A 43 -12.37 4.11 4.50
N LEU A 44 -13.63 3.70 4.35
CA LEU A 44 -14.78 4.56 4.65
C LEU A 44 -14.82 4.95 6.13
N VAL A 45 -14.63 3.99 7.04
CA VAL A 45 -14.58 4.25 8.48
C VAL A 45 -13.42 5.19 8.85
N LEU A 46 -12.23 4.99 8.28
CA LEU A 46 -11.07 5.86 8.53
C LEU A 46 -11.34 7.29 8.07
N SER A 47 -11.83 7.45 6.83
CA SER A 47 -12.19 8.77 6.30
C SER A 47 -13.25 9.48 7.14
N TYR A 48 -14.26 8.74 7.65
CA TYR A 48 -15.29 9.28 8.53
C TYR A 48 -14.71 9.76 9.87
N LEU A 49 -13.83 8.98 10.51
CA LEU A 49 -13.16 9.38 11.74
C LEU A 49 -12.34 10.67 11.53
N MET A 50 -11.68 10.80 10.40
CA MET A 50 -10.90 12.01 10.08
C MET A 50 -11.82 13.22 9.83
N LEU A 51 -12.80 13.08 8.93
CA LEU A 51 -13.64 14.20 8.47
C LEU A 51 -14.72 14.63 9.47
N ARG A 52 -15.30 13.70 10.24
CA ARG A 52 -16.42 13.99 11.15
C ARG A 52 -16.02 13.95 12.62
N LYS A 53 -14.92 13.30 12.99
CA LYS A 53 -14.42 13.24 14.38
C LYS A 53 -13.10 13.97 14.59
N GLY A 54 -12.50 14.52 13.52
CA GLY A 54 -11.28 15.34 13.61
C GLY A 54 -10.01 14.54 13.90
N PHE A 55 -10.03 13.22 13.73
CA PHE A 55 -8.86 12.39 13.99
C PHE A 55 -7.80 12.64 12.91
N LYS A 56 -6.52 12.55 13.29
CA LYS A 56 -5.44 12.33 12.33
C LYS A 56 -5.48 10.89 11.84
N MET A 57 -4.94 10.61 10.67
CA MET A 57 -4.89 9.26 10.10
C MET A 57 -4.24 8.25 11.05
N ALA A 58 -3.15 8.62 11.75
CA ALA A 58 -2.50 7.78 12.75
C ALA A 58 -3.43 7.37 13.91
N GLU A 59 -4.26 8.30 14.37
CA GLU A 59 -5.21 8.08 15.48
C GLU A 59 -6.39 7.22 15.01
N ALA A 60 -6.95 7.53 13.85
CA ALA A 60 -8.02 6.76 13.21
C ALA A 60 -7.57 5.31 12.96
N TRP A 61 -6.35 5.14 12.43
CA TRP A 61 -5.75 3.84 12.18
C TRP A 61 -5.57 3.04 13.48
N LYS A 62 -4.99 3.64 14.52
CA LYS A 62 -4.83 3.00 15.83
C LYS A 62 -6.18 2.59 16.42
N ALA A 63 -7.18 3.45 16.36
CA ALA A 63 -8.53 3.17 16.87
C ALA A 63 -9.18 1.99 16.13
N LEU A 64 -9.11 1.99 14.80
CA LEU A 64 -9.65 0.91 13.98
C LEU A 64 -8.93 -0.42 14.23
N LYS A 65 -7.59 -0.43 14.25
CA LYS A 65 -6.80 -1.67 14.41
C LYS A 65 -6.98 -2.34 15.76
N ARG A 66 -7.34 -1.57 16.81
CA ARG A 66 -7.66 -2.11 18.14
C ARG A 66 -8.87 -3.04 18.10
N VAL A 67 -9.88 -2.73 17.29
CA VAL A 67 -11.14 -3.50 17.20
C VAL A 67 -11.23 -4.38 15.95
N HIS A 68 -10.46 -4.06 14.91
CA HIS A 68 -10.44 -4.78 13.65
C HIS A 68 -9.01 -4.98 13.15
N ARG A 69 -8.33 -5.97 13.73
CA ARG A 69 -6.91 -6.26 13.45
C ARG A 69 -6.62 -6.59 11.97
N ARG A 70 -7.61 -7.10 11.22
CA ARG A 70 -7.46 -7.46 9.80
C ARG A 70 -7.74 -6.31 8.84
N ALA A 71 -8.20 -5.15 9.32
CA ALA A 71 -8.35 -3.96 8.49
C ALA A 71 -7.03 -3.60 7.81
N GLN A 72 -7.12 -3.40 6.50
CA GLN A 72 -6.02 -3.09 5.59
C GLN A 72 -6.62 -2.56 4.27
N PRO A 73 -6.87 -1.24 4.17
CA PRO A 73 -7.01 -0.56 2.88
C PRO A 73 -5.99 -1.05 1.86
N ASN A 74 -6.38 -1.13 0.59
CA ASN A 74 -5.41 -1.27 -0.49
C ASN A 74 -4.51 -0.02 -0.57
N ASP A 75 -3.38 -0.12 -1.27
CA ASP A 75 -2.38 0.95 -1.28
C ASP A 75 -2.89 2.23 -1.99
N GLY A 76 -3.78 2.11 -2.98
CA GLY A 76 -4.47 3.23 -3.60
C GLY A 76 -5.35 4.01 -2.62
N PHE A 77 -6.19 3.30 -1.88
CA PHE A 77 -7.05 3.89 -0.83
C PHE A 77 -6.23 4.45 0.33
N ALA A 78 -5.12 3.83 0.69
CA ALA A 78 -4.23 4.37 1.69
C ALA A 78 -3.63 5.72 1.25
N ARG A 79 -3.19 5.84 -0.02
CA ARG A 79 -2.73 7.13 -0.57
C ARG A 79 -3.80 8.21 -0.48
N ILE A 80 -5.05 7.87 -0.80
CA ILE A 80 -6.19 8.78 -0.63
C ILE A 80 -6.32 9.25 0.81
N LEU A 81 -6.25 8.34 1.79
CA LEU A 81 -6.35 8.68 3.22
C LEU A 81 -5.17 9.52 3.71
N LEU A 82 -3.94 9.24 3.27
CA LEU A 82 -2.77 10.05 3.63
C LEU A 82 -2.87 11.46 3.05
N SER A 83 -3.30 11.60 1.79
CA SER A 83 -3.54 12.90 1.16
C SER A 83 -4.65 13.67 1.87
N LEU A 84 -5.70 12.98 2.32
CA LEU A 84 -6.75 13.58 3.16
C LEU A 84 -6.18 14.08 4.49
N ASP A 85 -5.30 13.32 5.13
CA ASP A 85 -4.65 13.70 6.39
C ASP A 85 -3.80 14.97 6.24
N GLU A 86 -3.00 15.02 5.17
CA GLU A 86 -2.22 16.19 4.82
C GLU A 86 -3.11 17.41 4.53
N THR A 87 -4.21 17.22 3.81
CA THR A 87 -5.17 18.30 3.51
C THR A 87 -5.82 18.85 4.77
N LEU A 88 -6.19 17.98 5.72
CA LEU A 88 -6.88 18.38 6.94
C LEU A 88 -5.94 18.95 8.02
N HIS A 89 -4.69 18.47 8.08
CA HIS A 89 -3.78 18.73 9.21
C HIS A 89 -2.43 19.34 8.80
N GLY A 90 -2.23 19.63 7.51
CA GLY A 90 -1.03 20.23 6.94
C GLY A 90 0.18 19.30 6.83
N LYS A 91 0.05 18.04 7.26
CA LYS A 91 1.07 17.01 7.13
C LYS A 91 0.47 15.62 7.29
N VAL A 92 1.15 14.63 6.71
CA VAL A 92 0.85 13.22 6.94
C VAL A 92 1.28 12.80 8.37
N SER A 93 0.38 12.20 9.13
CA SER A 93 0.60 11.80 10.53
C SER A 93 1.20 10.41 10.72
N MET A 94 1.25 9.58 9.68
CA MET A 94 1.85 8.25 9.71
C MET A 94 2.37 7.81 8.34
N GLU A 95 3.41 6.97 8.34
CA GLU A 95 3.84 6.28 7.13
C GLU A 95 2.98 5.04 6.85
N TRP A 96 2.61 4.85 5.58
CA TRP A 96 1.87 3.65 5.17
C TRP A 96 2.81 2.51 4.82
N GLN A 97 2.70 1.40 5.55
CA GLN A 97 3.48 0.20 5.27
C GLN A 97 2.81 -0.60 4.15
N GLN A 98 3.35 -0.47 2.94
CA GLN A 98 2.97 -1.30 1.79
C GLN A 98 3.20 -2.77 2.13
N ARG A 99 2.14 -3.58 2.04
CA ARG A 99 2.26 -5.03 2.26
C ARG A 99 2.57 -5.80 0.99
N ARG A 100 2.41 -5.20 -0.19
CA ARG A 100 2.77 -5.85 -1.45
C ARG A 100 4.30 -5.82 -1.58
N PRO A 101 4.97 -6.98 -1.55
CA PRO A 101 6.41 -7.01 -1.80
C PRO A 101 6.67 -6.54 -3.23
N ALA A 102 7.61 -5.61 -3.39
CA ALA A 102 8.01 -5.12 -4.70
C ALA A 102 8.62 -6.25 -5.54
N MET A 103 8.11 -6.42 -6.76
CA MET A 103 8.70 -7.36 -7.72
C MET A 103 10.12 -6.89 -8.05
N LYS A 104 11.08 -7.81 -8.02
CA LYS A 104 12.42 -7.53 -8.51
C LYS A 104 12.39 -7.46 -10.02
N VAL A 105 12.89 -6.36 -10.56
CA VAL A 105 13.01 -6.13 -12.00
C VAL A 105 14.44 -6.46 -12.43
N CYS A 106 14.59 -7.15 -13.55
CA CYS A 106 15.89 -7.43 -14.12
C CYS A 106 16.54 -6.13 -14.60
N PRO A 107 17.74 -5.77 -14.12
CA PRO A 107 18.39 -4.52 -14.50
C PRO A 107 18.87 -4.51 -15.97
N ILE A 108 18.97 -5.68 -16.60
CA ILE A 108 19.48 -5.81 -17.97
C ILE A 108 18.36 -5.67 -19.01
N CYS A 109 17.19 -6.27 -18.76
CA CYS A 109 16.10 -6.30 -19.74
C CYS A 109 14.78 -5.68 -19.25
N GLY A 110 14.73 -5.17 -18.03
CA GLY A 110 13.52 -4.56 -17.46
C GLY A 110 12.37 -5.54 -17.17
N LYS A 111 12.58 -6.85 -17.33
CA LYS A 111 11.52 -7.85 -17.07
C LYS A 111 11.36 -8.14 -15.59
N ASN A 112 10.10 -8.35 -15.19
CA ASN A 112 9.75 -8.86 -13.86
C ASN A 112 10.40 -10.23 -13.61
N ALA A 113 11.23 -10.31 -12.58
CA ALA A 113 12.03 -11.48 -12.25
C ALA A 113 11.55 -12.18 -10.95
N GLY A 114 10.36 -11.83 -10.45
CA GLY A 114 9.73 -12.44 -9.28
C GLY A 114 9.99 -11.69 -7.97
N LEU A 115 9.57 -12.27 -6.85
CA LEU A 115 9.57 -11.62 -5.53
C LEU A 115 10.86 -11.83 -4.71
N SER A 116 11.76 -12.71 -5.15
CA SER A 116 12.95 -13.10 -4.36
C SER A 116 14.25 -12.91 -5.14
N SER A 117 15.35 -12.67 -4.42
CA SER A 117 16.69 -12.57 -5.02
C SER A 117 17.06 -13.84 -5.79
N SER A 118 16.59 -15.01 -5.32
CA SER A 118 16.76 -16.29 -6.01
C SER A 118 16.03 -16.34 -7.36
N SER A 119 14.82 -15.78 -7.44
CA SER A 119 14.06 -15.71 -8.70
C SER A 119 14.75 -14.79 -9.71
N LEU A 120 15.28 -13.65 -9.23
CA LEU A 120 16.09 -12.75 -10.06
C LEU A 120 17.38 -13.41 -10.54
N LYS A 121 18.11 -14.09 -9.65
CA LYS A 121 19.33 -14.84 -10.02
C LYS A 121 19.05 -15.91 -11.07
N LEU A 122 17.97 -16.66 -10.90
CA LEU A 122 17.55 -17.68 -11.88
C LEU A 122 17.19 -17.06 -13.24
N HIS A 123 16.50 -15.92 -13.25
CA HIS A 123 16.22 -15.17 -14.47
C HIS A 123 17.51 -14.75 -15.17
N LEU A 124 18.44 -14.13 -14.43
CA LEU A 124 19.75 -13.70 -14.95
C LEU A 124 20.51 -14.88 -15.57
N GLN A 125 20.57 -16.01 -14.87
CA GLN A 125 21.25 -17.22 -15.37
C GLN A 125 20.58 -17.83 -16.60
N LYS A 126 19.26 -17.76 -16.74
CA LYS A 126 18.53 -18.37 -17.88
C LYS A 126 18.45 -17.47 -19.10
N ALA A 127 18.11 -16.20 -18.90
CA ALA A 127 17.86 -15.22 -19.95
C ALA A 127 19.14 -14.47 -20.38
N HIS A 128 20.14 -14.40 -19.50
CA HIS A 128 21.38 -13.65 -19.72
C HIS A 128 22.62 -14.55 -19.56
N LYS A 129 22.55 -15.79 -20.07
CA LYS A 129 23.59 -16.85 -19.98
C LYS A 129 25.00 -16.40 -20.32
N LYS A 130 25.18 -15.51 -21.31
CA LYS A 130 26.50 -15.00 -21.73
C LYS A 130 27.18 -14.14 -20.66
N LEU A 131 26.43 -13.60 -19.70
CA LEU A 131 26.94 -12.82 -18.57
C LEU A 131 27.15 -13.67 -17.31
N SER A 132 26.60 -14.90 -17.25
CA SER A 132 26.63 -15.75 -16.05
C SER A 132 27.57 -16.96 -16.13
N ALA A 133 28.21 -17.23 -17.28
CA ALA A 133 28.81 -18.53 -17.58
C ALA A 133 30.32 -18.54 -17.92
N GLY A 134 31.10 -17.49 -17.64
CA GLY A 134 32.54 -17.55 -17.89
C GLY A 134 33.36 -16.63 -16.99
N SER A 135 34.30 -17.21 -16.25
CA SER A 135 35.44 -16.48 -15.68
C SER A 135 36.27 -15.86 -16.80
N VAL A 136 36.03 -14.57 -17.06
CA VAL A 136 36.94 -13.46 -17.45
C VAL A 136 36.04 -12.20 -17.40
N ASP A 137 36.20 -11.13 -16.61
CA ASP A 137 37.16 -10.76 -15.58
C ASP A 137 36.49 -9.78 -14.59
N THR A 138 36.96 -9.82 -13.35
CA THR A 138 36.79 -8.99 -12.15
C THR A 138 35.99 -7.67 -12.19
N ALA A 139 36.02 -6.90 -13.28
CA ALA A 139 35.33 -5.61 -13.38
C ALA A 139 33.79 -5.74 -13.39
N MET A 140 33.24 -6.72 -14.12
CA MET A 140 31.79 -6.87 -14.24
C MET A 140 31.15 -7.47 -12.98
N ASN A 141 31.90 -8.31 -12.26
CA ASN A 141 31.52 -8.76 -10.92
C ASN A 141 31.58 -7.62 -9.90
N MET A 142 32.53 -6.67 -10.04
CA MET A 142 32.55 -5.47 -9.21
C MET A 142 31.37 -4.53 -9.51
N GLU A 143 30.89 -4.44 -10.76
CA GLU A 143 29.72 -3.61 -11.10
C GLU A 143 28.41 -4.22 -10.59
N ILE A 144 28.25 -5.55 -10.72
CA ILE A 144 27.09 -6.24 -10.15
C ILE A 144 27.15 -6.20 -8.63
N GLN A 145 28.31 -6.40 -8.00
CA GLN A 145 28.46 -6.30 -6.55
C GLN A 145 28.25 -4.86 -6.06
N LYS A 146 28.78 -3.83 -6.76
CA LYS A 146 28.47 -2.43 -6.46
C LYS A 146 26.99 -2.12 -6.58
N ALA A 147 26.30 -2.67 -7.58
CA ALA A 147 24.87 -2.46 -7.75
C ALA A 147 24.08 -3.15 -6.62
N LEU A 148 24.52 -4.32 -6.15
CA LEU A 148 23.92 -5.02 -5.01
C LEU A 148 24.19 -4.27 -3.69
N ASP A 149 25.42 -3.82 -3.45
CA ASP A 149 25.82 -3.05 -2.28
C ASP A 149 25.13 -1.69 -2.22
N ALA A 150 24.99 -0.99 -3.35
CA ALA A 150 24.25 0.28 -3.46
C ALA A 150 22.74 0.12 -3.25
N LEU A 151 22.21 -1.08 -3.47
CA LEU A 151 20.82 -1.45 -3.17
C LEU A 151 20.66 -2.04 -1.76
N GLY A 152 21.75 -2.25 -1.01
CA GLY A 152 21.75 -2.77 0.36
C GLY A 152 21.33 -4.24 0.47
N ILE A 153 21.63 -5.07 -0.55
CA ILE A 153 21.20 -6.48 -0.64
C ILE A 153 22.40 -7.42 -0.73
#